data_AF-A0A520I424-F1
#
_entry.id   AF-A0A520I424-F1
#
_cell.length_a   1.000
_cell.length_b   1.000
_cell.length_c   1.000
_cell.angle_alpha   90.00
_cell.angle_beta   90.00
_cell.angle_gamma   90.00
#
_symmetry.space_group_name_H-M   'P 1'
#
loop_
_entity.id
_entity.type
_entity.pdbx_description
1 polymer ?
#
loop_
_entity_poly.entity_id
_entity_poly.type
_entity_poly.pdbx_seq_one_letter_code
_entity_poly.pdbx_strand_id
1 'polypeptide(L)'
;MTEEAPRGDTAGGSRAFGFMGTWQGYAPIAFTNLLLTIVTLGIYTFWARTRTRRYLWSQTRFIDDRLEWTGTGLELFIGYMLAILFFVAPFGIINLVLQGVLLRGHAGFAALIVAVLYLLLIYLIGVAIFRALRYRLTRTYWHGIRGGSDDAGFRFGVSYFWRTVLGSAALGLMIPWSMTTLWNRRWNAMSFGSSAFRADAKWKPIFPRFLLFYLVPVVIVLIATI
;
A
#
# COMPACT_ATOMS: atom_id res chain seq x y z
N MET A 1 -57.11 -1.92 -27.01
CA MET A 1 -56.36 -1.46 -25.82
C MET A 1 -55.23 -2.45 -25.58
N THR A 2 -54.13 -2.27 -26.30
CA THR A 2 -52.89 -3.03 -26.12
C THR A 2 -51.99 -2.16 -25.24
N GLU A 3 -51.77 -2.62 -24.02
CA GLU A 3 -50.91 -1.97 -23.04
C GLU A 3 -49.45 -2.20 -23.47
N GLU A 4 -48.83 -1.15 -24.02
CA GLU A 4 -47.40 -1.13 -24.29
C GLU A 4 -46.64 -1.13 -22.97
N ALA A 5 -46.03 -2.26 -22.65
CA ALA A 5 -44.98 -2.35 -21.63
C ALA A 5 -43.80 -1.43 -22.03
N PRO A 6 -43.21 -0.67 -21.10
CA PRO A 6 -42.09 0.21 -21.43
C PRO A 6 -40.87 -0.62 -21.85
N ARG A 7 -40.49 -0.50 -23.13
CA ARG A 7 -39.19 -0.91 -23.66
C ARG A 7 -38.28 0.30 -23.80
N GLY A 8 -37.11 0.22 -23.17
CA GLY A 8 -36.01 1.18 -23.23
C GLY A 8 -35.50 1.44 -21.81
N ASP A 9 -34.38 0.88 -21.37
CA ASP A 9 -33.08 1.14 -22.00
C ASP A 9 -32.25 -0.09 -22.39
N THR A 10 -31.59 0.13 -23.52
CA THR A 10 -30.65 -0.70 -24.25
C THR A 10 -29.29 -0.84 -23.54
N ALA A 11 -28.74 -2.05 -23.58
CA ALA A 11 -27.34 -2.34 -23.88
C ALA A 11 -26.26 -1.40 -23.28
N GLY A 12 -26.16 -1.36 -21.96
CA GLY A 12 -24.93 -0.99 -21.27
C GLY A 12 -24.46 -2.19 -20.47
N GLY A 13 -23.48 -2.96 -20.98
CA GLY A 13 -22.99 -4.17 -20.32
C GLY A 13 -22.81 -3.95 -18.83
N SER A 14 -23.44 -4.79 -18.01
CA SER A 14 -23.52 -4.68 -16.56
C SER A 14 -22.13 -4.41 -15.99
N ARG A 15 -21.78 -3.15 -15.76
CA ARG A 15 -20.49 -2.80 -15.19
C ARG A 15 -20.54 -3.27 -13.74
N ALA A 16 -19.92 -4.42 -13.49
CA ALA A 16 -19.76 -4.99 -12.16
C ALA A 16 -19.10 -4.01 -11.17
N PHE A 17 -18.49 -2.93 -11.66
CA PHE A 17 -18.05 -1.80 -10.84
C PHE A 17 -18.70 -0.51 -11.34
N GLY A 18 -19.37 0.21 -10.44
CA GLY A 18 -19.90 1.55 -10.68
C GLY A 18 -19.47 2.50 -9.58
N PHE A 19 -19.02 3.70 -9.94
CA PHE A 19 -18.76 4.78 -8.99
C PHE A 19 -19.78 5.89 -9.21
N MET A 20 -20.61 6.17 -8.22
CA MET A 20 -21.67 7.18 -8.28
C MET A 20 -21.28 8.49 -7.56
N GLY A 21 -20.05 8.58 -7.06
CA GLY A 21 -19.60 9.75 -6.32
C GLY A 21 -19.37 10.95 -7.22
N THR A 22 -20.01 12.08 -6.90
CA THR A 22 -19.75 13.35 -7.55
C THR A 22 -18.72 14.16 -6.75
N TRP A 23 -17.91 14.97 -7.44
CA TRP A 23 -16.95 15.84 -6.76
C TRP A 23 -17.63 16.85 -5.84
N GLN A 24 -18.85 17.30 -6.19
CA GLN A 24 -19.69 18.17 -5.37
C GLN A 24 -20.09 17.54 -4.03
N GLY A 25 -20.39 16.24 -4.02
CA GLY A 25 -20.68 15.51 -2.78
C GLY A 25 -19.43 15.26 -1.92
N TYR A 26 -18.25 15.19 -2.55
CA TYR A 26 -16.98 14.98 -1.87
C TYR A 26 -16.34 16.27 -1.33
N ALA A 27 -16.49 17.38 -2.04
CA ALA A 27 -15.90 18.68 -1.73
C ALA A 27 -16.12 19.15 -0.28
N PRO A 28 -17.33 19.15 0.30
CA PRO A 28 -17.53 19.58 1.68
C PRO A 28 -16.79 18.68 2.67
N ILE A 29 -16.75 17.37 2.42
CA ILE A 29 -16.01 16.42 3.28
C ILE A 29 -14.51 16.71 3.22
N ALA A 30 -13.98 16.91 2.02
CA ALA A 30 -12.57 17.20 1.81
C ALA A 30 -12.17 18.53 2.45
N PHE A 31 -12.98 19.57 2.30
CA PHE A 31 -12.72 20.90 2.86
C PHE A 31 -12.76 20.90 4.39
N THR A 32 -13.78 20.29 5.01
CA THR A 32 -13.83 20.14 6.47
C THR A 32 -12.64 19.33 6.98
N ASN A 33 -12.28 18.26 6.30
CA ASN A 33 -11.12 17.44 6.67
C ASN A 33 -9.81 18.24 6.58
N LEU A 34 -9.63 19.06 5.54
CA LEU A 34 -8.47 19.92 5.37
C LEU A 34 -8.38 20.96 6.49
N LEU A 35 -9.48 21.66 6.76
CA LEU A 35 -9.54 22.67 7.83
C LEU A 35 -9.18 22.07 9.19
N LEU A 36 -9.81 20.94 9.54
CA LEU A 36 -9.51 20.24 10.80
C LEU A 36 -8.07 19.73 10.85
N THR A 37 -7.52 19.29 9.71
CA THR A 37 -6.11 18.88 9.64
C THR A 37 -5.17 20.04 9.93
N ILE A 38 -5.46 21.24 9.40
CA ILE A 38 -4.65 22.44 9.65
C ILE A 38 -4.75 22.85 11.12
N VAL A 39 -5.98 22.95 11.65
CA VAL A 39 -6.23 23.38 13.04
C VAL A 39 -5.61 22.43 14.07
N THR A 40 -5.56 21.13 13.77
CA THR A 40 -4.97 20.10 14.65
C THR A 40 -3.50 19.81 14.35
N LEU A 41 -2.82 20.65 13.56
CA LEU A 41 -1.41 20.48 13.18
C LEU A 41 -1.09 19.09 12.61
N GLY A 42 -2.00 18.54 11.80
CA GLY A 42 -1.82 17.25 11.14
C GLY A 42 -2.37 16.04 11.90
N ILE A 43 -2.75 16.18 13.18
CA ILE A 43 -3.27 15.06 13.97
C ILE A 43 -4.58 14.53 13.38
N TYR A 44 -5.46 15.40 12.88
CA TYR A 44 -6.75 14.97 12.32
C TYR A 44 -6.63 14.15 11.01
N THR A 45 -5.44 14.05 10.40
CA THR A 45 -5.25 13.26 9.16
C THR A 45 -5.73 11.82 9.28
N PHE A 46 -5.64 11.21 10.47
CA PHE A 46 -6.10 9.83 10.71
C PHE A 46 -7.63 9.69 10.59
N TRP A 47 -8.38 10.64 11.12
CA TRP A 47 -9.84 10.70 11.00
C TRP A 47 -10.28 11.16 9.61
N ALA A 48 -9.57 12.12 9.01
CA ALA A 48 -9.80 12.54 7.63
C ALA A 48 -9.69 11.38 6.64
N ARG A 49 -8.67 10.53 6.80
CA ARG A 49 -8.46 9.34 5.95
C ARG A 49 -9.62 8.34 6.05
N THR A 50 -10.13 8.08 7.26
CA THR A 50 -11.24 7.13 7.43
C THR A 50 -12.57 7.69 6.96
N ARG A 51 -12.85 8.97 7.19
CA ARG A 51 -14.06 9.65 6.67
C ARG A 51 -14.07 9.69 5.13
N THR A 52 -12.93 10.03 4.52
CA THR A 52 -12.75 10.01 3.06
C THR A 52 -12.97 8.62 2.50
N ARG A 53 -12.37 7.59 3.12
CA ARG A 53 -12.52 6.20 2.67
C ARG A 53 -13.96 5.70 2.82
N ARG A 54 -14.64 6.02 3.91
CA ARG A 54 -16.05 5.68 4.13
C ARG A 54 -16.95 6.28 3.04
N TYR A 55 -16.69 7.53 2.65
CA TYR A 55 -17.40 8.16 1.54
C TYR A 55 -17.11 7.45 0.21
N LEU A 56 -15.84 7.21 -0.13
CA LEU A 56 -15.48 6.54 -1.38
C LEU A 56 -16.09 5.13 -1.49
N TRP A 57 -16.10 4.36 -0.39
CA TRP A 57 -16.69 3.03 -0.35
C TRP A 57 -18.22 3.09 -0.51
N SER A 58 -18.90 4.01 0.18
CA SER A 58 -20.35 4.15 0.05
C SER A 58 -20.83 4.67 -1.32
N GLN A 59 -19.93 5.26 -2.09
CA GLN A 59 -20.17 5.67 -3.48
C GLN A 59 -19.67 4.65 -4.52
N THR A 60 -18.97 3.59 -4.09
CA THR A 60 -18.50 2.50 -4.95
C THR A 60 -19.50 1.35 -4.87
N ARG A 61 -20.23 1.12 -5.95
CA ARG A 61 -21.08 -0.05 -6.15
C ARG A 61 -20.27 -1.17 -6.78
N PHE A 62 -20.29 -2.33 -6.15
CA PHE A 62 -19.79 -3.57 -6.71
C PHE A 62 -20.98 -4.50 -6.97
N ILE A 63 -21.21 -4.81 -8.25
CA ILE A 63 -22.35 -5.54 -8.78
C ILE A 63 -23.64 -4.82 -8.39
N ASP A 64 -24.37 -5.32 -7.41
CA ASP A 64 -25.69 -4.83 -7.02
C ASP A 64 -25.67 -3.98 -5.75
N ASP A 65 -24.58 -4.00 -4.97
CA ASP A 65 -24.53 -3.36 -3.64
C ASP A 65 -23.26 -2.53 -3.42
N ARG A 66 -23.30 -1.66 -2.42
CA ARG A 66 -22.22 -0.74 -2.08
C ARG A 66 -21.22 -1.41 -1.16
N LEU A 67 -19.96 -0.95 -1.24
CA LEU A 67 -18.95 -1.37 -0.28
C LEU A 67 -19.13 -0.63 1.03
N GLU A 68 -18.95 -1.33 2.14
CA GLU A 68 -19.02 -0.77 3.47
C GLU A 68 -17.62 -0.72 4.10
N TRP A 69 -17.33 0.36 4.82
CA TRP A 69 -16.06 0.56 5.52
C TRP A 69 -16.28 0.78 7.02
N THR A 70 -15.74 -0.14 7.83
CA THR A 70 -15.91 -0.13 9.30
C THR A 70 -14.66 0.33 10.06
N GLY A 71 -13.57 0.65 9.37
CA GLY A 71 -12.32 1.07 10.02
C GLY A 71 -12.42 2.44 10.69
N THR A 72 -11.86 2.55 11.90
CA THR A 72 -11.90 3.77 12.72
C THR A 72 -10.61 4.59 12.63
N GLY A 73 -10.69 5.90 12.82
CA GLY A 73 -9.51 6.78 12.83
C GLY A 73 -8.54 6.44 13.97
N LEU A 74 -9.08 6.01 15.11
CA LEU A 74 -8.31 5.63 16.30
C LEU A 74 -7.45 4.38 16.04
N GLU A 75 -7.95 3.37 15.33
CA GLU A 75 -7.15 2.20 14.92
C GLU A 75 -5.93 2.61 14.09
N LEU A 76 -6.10 3.56 13.18
CA LEU A 76 -5.01 4.07 12.35
C LEU A 76 -3.99 4.89 13.17
N PHE A 77 -4.48 5.68 14.12
CA PHE A 77 -3.65 6.46 15.04
C PHE A 77 -2.80 5.55 15.94
N ILE A 78 -3.41 4.51 16.55
CA ILE A 78 -2.67 3.52 17.36
C ILE A 78 -1.64 2.79 16.50
N GLY A 79 -2.03 2.34 15.30
CA GLY A 79 -1.10 1.68 14.38
C GLY A 79 0.08 2.58 13.99
N TYR A 80 -0.16 3.88 13.81
CA TYR A 80 0.87 4.87 13.55
C TYR A 80 1.78 5.11 14.76
N MET A 81 1.22 5.24 15.96
CA MET A 81 2.00 5.38 17.20
C MET A 81 2.90 4.17 17.44
N LEU A 82 2.37 2.97 17.21
CA LEU A 82 3.12 1.73 17.26
C LEU A 82 4.25 1.73 16.22
N ALA A 83 3.98 2.18 14.99
CA ALA A 83 5.01 2.30 13.98
C ALA A 83 6.11 3.31 14.40
N ILE A 84 5.76 4.48 14.93
CA ILE A 84 6.78 5.42 15.46
C ILE A 84 7.61 4.74 16.54
N LEU A 85 6.97 4.09 17.51
CA LEU A 85 7.66 3.42 18.59
C LEU A 85 8.65 2.36 18.09
N PHE A 86 8.26 1.55 17.11
CA PHE A 86 9.11 0.46 16.60
C PHE A 86 10.10 0.86 15.50
N PHE A 87 9.89 1.97 14.80
CA PHE A 87 10.78 2.41 13.71
C PHE A 87 11.64 3.63 14.09
N VAL A 88 11.07 4.62 14.79
CA VAL A 88 11.76 5.87 15.14
C VAL A 88 12.54 5.74 16.44
N ALA A 89 11.98 5.10 17.46
CA ALA A 89 12.68 4.97 18.75
C ALA A 89 14.00 4.20 18.63
N PRO A 90 14.06 3.06 17.89
CA PRO A 90 15.35 2.40 17.66
C PRO A 90 16.31 3.33 16.94
N PHE A 91 15.87 4.09 15.92
CA PHE A 91 16.76 4.97 15.17
C PHE A 91 17.50 5.97 16.07
N GLY A 92 16.82 6.58 17.05
CA GLY A 92 17.45 7.47 18.03
C GLY A 92 18.47 6.76 18.92
N ILE A 93 18.10 5.61 19.50
CA ILE A 93 18.99 4.79 20.34
C ILE A 93 20.21 4.33 19.55
N ILE A 94 19.99 3.85 18.33
CA ILE A 94 21.02 3.36 17.42
C ILE A 94 21.99 4.48 17.10
N ASN A 95 21.52 5.70 16.82
CA ASN A 95 22.41 6.82 16.52
C ASN A 95 23.36 7.13 17.69
N LEU A 96 22.83 7.10 18.92
CA LEU A 96 23.63 7.28 20.14
C LEU A 96 24.65 6.15 20.34
N VAL A 97 24.23 4.89 20.14
CA VAL A 97 25.12 3.72 20.21
C VAL A 97 26.21 3.80 19.14
N LEU A 98 25.85 4.22 17.92
CA LEU A 98 26.77 4.31 16.80
C LEU A 98 27.86 5.35 17.06
N GLN A 99 27.49 6.52 17.58
CA GLN A 99 28.45 7.55 18.01
C GLN A 99 29.39 7.01 19.09
N GLY A 100 28.87 6.30 20.10
CA GLY A 100 29.68 5.69 21.15
C GLY A 100 30.66 4.61 20.64
N VAL A 101 30.23 3.77 19.69
CA VAL A 101 31.07 2.72 19.08
C VAL A 101 32.14 3.34 18.18
N LEU A 102 31.81 4.38 17.43
CA LEU A 102 32.75 5.11 16.57
C LEU A 102 33.83 5.82 17.38
N LEU A 103 33.47 6.47 18.48
CA LEU A 103 34.42 7.11 19.41
C LEU A 103 35.42 6.12 20.04
N ARG A 104 35.01 4.85 20.20
CA ARG A 104 35.87 3.76 20.69
C ARG A 104 36.74 3.12 19.60
N GLY A 105 36.71 3.63 18.39
CA GLY A 105 37.53 3.14 17.26
C GLY A 105 37.01 1.84 16.62
N HIS A 106 35.84 1.32 17.01
CA HIS A 106 35.30 0.07 16.48
C HIS A 106 34.41 0.29 15.25
N ALA A 107 34.96 0.93 14.21
CA ALA A 107 34.21 1.28 13.00
C ALA A 107 33.56 0.05 12.31
N GLY A 108 34.23 -1.10 12.32
CA GLY A 108 33.68 -2.34 11.74
C GLY A 108 32.42 -2.84 12.46
N PHE A 109 32.38 -2.72 13.79
CA PHE A 109 31.21 -3.11 14.58
C PHE A 109 30.03 -2.16 14.37
N ALA A 110 30.31 -0.86 14.25
CA ALA A 110 29.30 0.14 13.87
C ALA A 110 28.69 -0.17 12.50
N ALA A 111 29.52 -0.50 11.50
CA ALA A 111 29.05 -0.88 10.18
C ALA A 111 28.16 -2.14 10.20
N LEU A 112 28.53 -3.15 11.00
CA LEU A 112 27.73 -4.37 11.16
C LEU A 112 26.36 -4.07 11.77
N ILE A 113 26.32 -3.25 12.82
CA ILE A 113 25.05 -2.83 13.45
C ILE A 113 24.14 -2.17 12.40
N VAL A 114 24.66 -1.19 11.66
CA VAL A 114 23.88 -0.50 10.61
C VAL A 114 23.38 -1.48 9.55
N ALA A 115 24.23 -2.40 9.10
CA ALA A 115 23.85 -3.41 8.12
C ALA A 115 22.69 -4.28 8.63
N VAL A 116 22.81 -4.86 9.83
CA VAL A 116 21.76 -5.71 10.43
C VAL A 116 20.44 -4.96 10.58
N LEU A 117 20.49 -3.71 11.02
CA LEU A 117 19.30 -2.86 11.17
C LEU A 117 18.64 -2.54 9.84
N TYR A 118 19.42 -2.27 8.81
CA TYR A 118 18.90 -2.03 7.48
C TYR A 118 18.19 -3.26 6.92
N LEU A 119 18.77 -4.46 7.10
CA LEU A 119 18.16 -5.72 6.70
C LEU A 119 16.86 -5.99 7.49
N LEU A 120 16.87 -5.75 8.80
CA LEU A 120 15.68 -5.87 9.66
C LEU A 120 14.57 -4.90 9.22
N LEU A 121 14.93 -3.66 8.88
CA LEU A 121 13.97 -2.64 8.45
C LEU A 121 13.31 -3.00 7.13
N ILE A 122 14.06 -3.52 6.15
CA ILE A 122 13.49 -4.05 4.90
C ILE A 122 12.48 -5.17 5.20
N TYR A 123 12.83 -6.11 6.08
CA TYR A 123 11.92 -7.18 6.48
C TYR A 123 10.64 -6.64 7.13
N LEU A 124 10.77 -5.72 8.10
CA LEU A 124 9.64 -5.12 8.82
C LEU A 124 8.72 -4.33 7.88
N ILE A 125 9.28 -3.60 6.91
CA ILE A 125 8.50 -2.92 5.86
C ILE A 125 7.65 -3.92 5.08
N GLY A 126 8.23 -5.05 4.67
CA GLY A 126 7.49 -6.11 3.98
C GLY A 126 6.29 -6.60 4.79
N VAL A 127 6.50 -6.90 6.07
CA VAL A 127 5.43 -7.30 7.00
C VAL A 127 4.38 -6.18 7.14
N ALA A 128 4.81 -4.94 7.30
CA ALA A 128 3.92 -3.78 7.43
C ALA A 128 3.04 -3.58 6.20
N ILE A 129 3.59 -3.70 4.99
CA ILE A 129 2.85 -3.61 3.72
C ILE A 129 1.76 -4.68 3.65
N PHE A 130 2.07 -5.92 4.04
CA PHE A 130 1.11 -7.01 4.05
C PHE A 130 0.00 -6.77 5.08
N ARG A 131 0.37 -6.45 6.33
CA ARG A 131 -0.58 -6.18 7.41
C ARG A 131 -1.46 -4.98 7.11
N ALA A 132 -0.93 -3.94 6.46
CA ALA A 132 -1.71 -2.78 6.03
C ALA A 132 -2.76 -3.16 4.97
N LEU A 133 -2.43 -4.03 4.02
CA LEU A 133 -3.42 -4.54 3.06
C LEU A 133 -4.47 -5.41 3.74
N ARG A 134 -4.03 -6.35 4.59
CA ARG A 134 -4.94 -7.21 5.38
C ARG A 134 -5.91 -6.38 6.21
N TYR A 135 -5.40 -5.39 6.95
CA TYR A 135 -6.21 -4.46 7.74
C TYR A 135 -7.29 -3.77 6.90
N ARG A 136 -6.93 -3.27 5.71
CA ARG A 136 -7.91 -2.63 4.80
C ARG A 136 -8.99 -3.61 4.34
N LEU A 137 -8.62 -4.84 4.02
CA LEU A 137 -9.59 -5.84 3.58
C LEU A 137 -10.52 -6.28 4.72
N THR A 138 -9.98 -6.47 5.94
CA THR A 138 -10.78 -6.82 7.13
C THR A 138 -11.77 -5.75 7.54
N ARG A 139 -11.53 -4.49 7.15
CA ARG A 139 -12.45 -3.36 7.38
C ARG A 139 -13.34 -3.06 6.17
N THR A 140 -13.26 -3.85 5.09
CA THR A 140 -14.11 -3.74 3.91
C THR A 140 -15.14 -4.87 3.89
N TYR A 141 -16.40 -4.49 3.79
CA TYR A 141 -17.55 -5.40 3.76
C TYR A 141 -18.33 -5.22 2.45
N TRP A 142 -18.91 -6.31 1.98
CA TRP A 142 -19.83 -6.35 0.84
C TRP A 142 -20.84 -7.46 1.08
N HIS A 143 -22.14 -7.14 1.09
CA HIS A 143 -23.21 -8.07 1.48
C HIS A 143 -22.96 -8.80 2.82
N GLY A 144 -22.40 -8.10 3.81
CA GLY A 144 -22.03 -8.69 5.10
C GLY A 144 -20.80 -9.62 5.07
N ILE A 145 -20.24 -9.92 3.89
CA ILE A 145 -19.02 -10.69 3.72
C ILE A 145 -17.82 -9.75 3.86
N ARG A 146 -16.84 -10.14 4.67
CA ARG A 146 -15.61 -9.36 4.90
C ARG A 146 -14.46 -9.83 4.03
N GLY A 147 -13.63 -8.89 3.59
CA GLY A 147 -12.29 -9.18 3.06
C GLY A 147 -11.32 -9.62 4.16
N GLY A 148 -10.28 -10.36 3.81
CA GLY A 148 -9.30 -10.80 4.80
C GLY A 148 -8.16 -11.62 4.25
N SER A 149 -7.46 -12.25 5.18
CA SER A 149 -6.42 -13.24 4.92
C SER A 149 -6.20 -14.03 6.21
N ASP A 150 -5.96 -15.33 6.07
CA ASP A 150 -5.59 -16.22 7.17
C ASP A 150 -4.08 -16.16 7.48
N ASP A 151 -3.26 -15.59 6.58
CA ASP A 151 -1.81 -15.45 6.76
C ASP A 151 -1.50 -14.24 7.67
N ALA A 152 -0.58 -14.44 8.62
CA ALA A 152 -0.09 -13.38 9.49
C ALA A 152 0.80 -12.36 8.75
N GLY A 153 1.44 -12.76 7.65
CA GLY A 153 2.28 -11.92 6.80
C GLY A 153 3.78 -11.98 7.10
N PHE A 154 4.23 -12.74 8.11
CA PHE A 154 5.66 -12.86 8.44
C PHE A 154 6.46 -13.51 7.30
N ARG A 155 5.91 -14.57 6.69
CA ARG A 155 6.50 -15.22 5.51
C ARG A 155 6.57 -14.29 4.29
N PHE A 156 5.62 -13.36 4.19
CA PHE A 156 5.68 -12.31 3.19
C PHE A 156 6.84 -11.35 3.45
N GLY A 157 7.12 -11.00 4.72
CA GLY A 157 8.30 -10.21 5.11
C GLY A 157 9.61 -10.81 4.61
N VAL A 158 9.82 -12.13 4.79
CA VAL A 158 11.02 -12.83 4.28
C VAL A 158 11.08 -12.78 2.75
N SER A 159 9.93 -12.98 2.10
CA SER A 159 9.83 -12.90 0.64
C SER A 159 10.16 -11.49 0.12
N TYR A 160 9.69 -10.45 0.82
CA TYR A 160 9.97 -9.05 0.52
C TYR A 160 11.45 -8.74 0.68
N PHE A 161 12.05 -9.20 1.78
CA PHE A 161 13.45 -9.01 2.07
C PHE A 161 14.36 -9.48 0.92
N TRP A 162 14.39 -10.78 0.62
CA TRP A 162 15.38 -11.28 -0.35
C TRP A 162 15.10 -10.80 -1.78
N ARG A 163 13.82 -10.63 -2.16
CA ARG A 163 13.45 -10.13 -3.50
C ARG A 163 13.79 -8.66 -3.67
N THR A 164 13.70 -7.86 -2.60
CA THR A 164 14.15 -6.46 -2.64
C THR A 164 15.66 -6.39 -2.72
N VAL A 165 16.37 -7.19 -1.92
CA VAL A 165 17.83 -7.27 -1.96
C VAL A 165 18.32 -7.69 -3.35
N LEU A 166 17.78 -8.76 -3.93
CA LEU A 166 18.14 -9.17 -5.30
C LEU A 166 17.69 -8.19 -6.37
N GLY A 167 16.50 -7.59 -6.20
CA GLY A 167 15.98 -6.56 -7.09
C GLY A 167 16.96 -5.41 -7.22
N SER A 168 17.51 -4.96 -6.10
CA SER A 168 18.47 -3.86 -6.01
C SER A 168 19.90 -4.28 -6.35
N ALA A 169 20.32 -5.51 -6.05
CA ALA A 169 21.69 -5.98 -6.26
C ALA A 169 22.13 -5.93 -7.74
N ALA A 170 21.21 -6.19 -8.67
CA ALA A 170 21.48 -6.12 -10.11
C ALA A 170 21.35 -4.69 -10.66
N LEU A 171 21.89 -3.68 -9.95
CA LEU A 171 21.72 -2.24 -10.24
C LEU A 171 20.25 -1.81 -10.37
N GLY A 172 19.31 -2.53 -9.76
CA GLY A 172 17.88 -2.28 -9.94
C GLY A 172 17.25 -2.91 -11.18
N LEU A 173 18.00 -3.62 -12.03
CA LEU A 173 17.47 -4.25 -13.25
C LEU A 173 16.39 -5.29 -12.93
N MET A 174 16.48 -5.97 -11.79
CA MET A 174 15.52 -6.98 -11.35
C MET A 174 14.32 -6.42 -10.57
N ILE A 175 14.17 -5.09 -10.49
CA ILE A 175 13.01 -4.43 -9.84
C ILE A 175 11.67 -4.90 -10.42
N PRO A 176 11.46 -4.99 -11.76
CA PRO A 176 10.17 -5.42 -12.31
C PRO A 176 9.78 -6.82 -11.86
N TRP A 177 10.74 -7.75 -11.82
CA TRP A 177 10.52 -9.11 -11.32
C TRP A 177 10.19 -9.13 -9.82
N SER A 178 10.97 -8.40 -9.02
CA SER A 178 10.74 -8.28 -7.58
C SER A 178 9.33 -7.75 -7.30
N MET A 179 8.95 -6.66 -7.96
CA MET A 179 7.67 -6.00 -7.75
C MET A 179 6.47 -6.85 -8.20
N THR A 180 6.53 -7.51 -9.37
CA THR A 180 5.42 -8.36 -9.82
C THR A 180 5.26 -9.62 -8.98
N THR A 181 6.38 -10.23 -8.56
CA THR A 181 6.31 -11.46 -7.76
C THR A 181 5.82 -11.17 -6.34
N LEU A 182 6.20 -10.04 -5.76
CA LEU A 182 5.66 -9.57 -4.49
C LEU A 182 4.20 -9.17 -4.60
N TRP A 183 3.79 -8.55 -5.71
CA TRP A 183 2.38 -8.26 -6.00
C TRP A 183 1.54 -9.54 -6.00
N ASN A 184 1.94 -10.55 -6.78
CA ASN A 184 1.22 -11.82 -6.87
C ASN A 184 1.15 -12.50 -5.51
N ARG A 185 2.26 -12.61 -4.78
CA ARG A 185 2.27 -13.23 -3.43
C ARG A 185 1.36 -12.49 -2.46
N ARG A 186 1.38 -11.16 -2.48
CA ARG A 186 0.57 -10.34 -1.57
C ARG A 186 -0.92 -10.53 -1.84
N TRP A 187 -1.35 -10.50 -3.09
CA TRP A 187 -2.76 -10.62 -3.45
C TRP A 187 -3.28 -12.05 -3.40
N ASN A 188 -2.47 -13.05 -3.78
CA ASN A 188 -2.85 -14.47 -3.70
C ASN A 188 -3.04 -14.98 -2.26
N ALA A 189 -2.50 -14.25 -1.27
CA ALA A 189 -2.72 -14.55 0.14
C ALA A 189 -4.01 -13.91 0.70
N MET A 190 -4.70 -13.09 -0.08
CA MET A 190 -5.91 -12.37 0.35
C MET A 190 -7.17 -13.06 -0.18
N SER A 191 -8.27 -12.92 0.54
CA SER A 191 -9.57 -13.47 0.18
C SER A 191 -10.69 -12.49 0.51
N PHE A 192 -11.86 -12.75 -0.08
CA PHE A 192 -13.10 -12.10 0.25
C PHE A 192 -14.14 -13.18 0.55
N GLY A 193 -14.46 -13.38 1.84
CA GLY A 193 -15.20 -14.56 2.28
C GLY A 193 -14.49 -15.85 1.89
N SER A 194 -15.19 -16.76 1.21
CA SER A 194 -14.66 -18.02 0.68
C SER A 194 -13.88 -17.87 -0.64
N SER A 195 -13.98 -16.71 -1.31
CA SER A 195 -13.37 -16.49 -2.61
C SER A 195 -11.95 -15.93 -2.45
N ALA A 196 -10.94 -16.73 -2.77
CA ALA A 196 -9.55 -16.28 -2.78
C ALA A 196 -9.26 -15.36 -3.97
N PHE A 197 -8.46 -14.31 -3.75
CA PHE A 197 -7.98 -13.48 -4.85
C PHE A 197 -6.89 -14.20 -5.64
N ARG A 198 -6.87 -13.97 -6.96
CA ARG A 198 -5.86 -14.52 -7.86
C ARG A 198 -5.22 -13.42 -8.70
N ALA A 199 -3.91 -13.30 -8.57
CA ALA A 199 -3.06 -12.38 -9.31
C ALA A 199 -1.94 -13.17 -10.01
N ASP A 200 -1.90 -13.04 -11.33
CA ASP A 200 -0.88 -13.64 -12.22
C ASP A 200 -0.20 -12.54 -13.07
N ALA A 201 0.35 -11.53 -12.41
CA ALA A 201 1.11 -10.49 -13.09
C ALA A 201 2.44 -11.05 -13.61
N LYS A 202 2.72 -10.83 -14.90
CA LYS A 202 3.96 -11.25 -15.56
C LYS A 202 4.91 -10.06 -15.71
N TRP A 203 6.19 -10.24 -15.35
CA TRP A 203 7.19 -9.18 -15.43
C TRP A 203 7.78 -8.98 -16.83
N LYS A 204 7.85 -10.04 -17.64
CA LYS A 204 8.49 -10.00 -18.98
C LYS A 204 7.95 -8.87 -19.88
N PRO A 205 6.63 -8.63 -19.96
CA PRO A 205 6.11 -7.53 -20.79
C PRO A 205 6.37 -6.13 -20.21
N ILE A 206 6.61 -6.02 -18.90
CA ILE A 206 6.85 -4.76 -18.20
C ILE A 206 8.32 -4.34 -18.34
N PHE A 207 9.22 -5.31 -18.46
CA PHE A 207 10.66 -5.12 -18.47
C PHE A 207 11.16 -4.14 -19.56
N PRO A 208 10.71 -4.19 -20.83
CA PRO A 208 11.18 -3.24 -21.85
C PRO A 208 10.81 -1.79 -21.55
N ARG A 209 9.60 -1.57 -21.01
CA ARG A 209 9.13 -0.23 -20.62
C ARG A 209 9.94 0.31 -19.45
N PHE A 210 10.24 -0.56 -18.48
CA PHE A 210 11.12 -0.21 -17.36
C PHE A 210 12.52 0.16 -17.84
N LEU A 211 13.10 -0.63 -18.77
CA LEU A 211 14.43 -0.37 -19.31
C LEU A 211 14.52 0.99 -20.01
N LEU A 212 13.48 1.39 -20.74
CA LEU A 212 13.39 2.72 -21.36
C LEU A 212 13.57 3.82 -20.30
N PHE A 213 12.76 3.81 -19.24
CA PHE A 213 12.88 4.80 -18.16
C PHE A 213 14.19 4.70 -17.38
N TYR A 214 14.73 3.49 -17.22
CA TYR A 214 15.98 3.26 -16.51
C TYR A 214 17.20 3.82 -17.26
N LEU A 215 17.21 3.71 -18.59
CA LEU A 215 18.34 4.18 -19.43
C LEU A 215 18.26 5.66 -19.82
N VAL A 216 17.09 6.30 -19.74
CA VAL A 216 16.93 7.72 -20.11
C VAL A 216 17.92 8.65 -19.39
N PRO A 217 18.12 8.60 -18.06
CA PRO A 217 19.11 9.44 -17.39
C PRO A 217 20.54 9.20 -17.87
N VAL A 218 20.88 7.95 -18.17
CA VAL A 218 22.21 7.57 -18.69
C VAL A 218 22.43 8.19 -20.07
N VAL A 219 21.43 8.11 -20.93
CA VAL A 219 21.48 8.71 -22.28
C VAL A 219 21.59 10.23 -22.20
N ILE A 220 20.83 10.89 -21.31
CA ILE A 220 20.90 12.34 -21.11
C ILE A 220 22.31 12.78 -20.67
N VAL A 221 22.90 12.08 -19.70
CA VAL A 221 24.25 12.39 -19.24
C VAL A 221 25.28 12.18 -20.36
N LEU A 222 25.18 11.09 -21.12
CA LEU A 222 26.07 10.82 -22.25
C LEU A 222 25.99 11.92 -23.32
N ILE A 223 24.79 12.36 -23.68
CA ILE A 223 24.58 13.45 -24.65
C ILE A 223 25.15 14.77 -24.09
N ALA A 224 24.98 15.06 -22.80
CA ALA A 224 25.48 16.29 -22.19
C ALA A 224 27.02 16.33 -22.05
N THR A 225 27.69 15.18 -22.16
CA THR A 225 29.15 15.06 -22.09
C THR A 225 29.85 15.03 -23.46
N ILE A 226 29.09 15.03 -24.56
CA ILE A 226 29.58 15.09 -25.95
C ILE A 226 29.46 16.54 -26.45
#